data_AF-A0A442SRE9-F1
#
_entry.id   AF-A0A442SRE9-F1
#
_cell.length_a   1.000
_cell.length_b   1.000
_cell.length_c   1.000
_cell.angle_alpha   90.00
_cell.angle_beta   90.00
_cell.angle_gamma   90.00
#
_symmetry.space_group_name_H-M   'P 1'
#
loop_
_entity.id
_entity.type
_entity.pdbx_description
1 polymer ?
#
loop_
_entity_poly.entity_id
_entity_poly.type
_entity_poly.pdbx_seq_one_letter_code
_entity_poly.pdbx_strand_id
1 'polypeptide(L)'
;MIKLLNGDGGPLLNDLMPIGALSGMRIEEICQLQVFDCRDGAFNGWAGKTDNARRTVPIHSDLVEIVKRRTAGKKDTDYLFGDLPPIPKSRETRSDPAAKQFTRYRRKMGVDERPNEKAKSNVDFHSFRRWFIRKARDAMLAGGAGFDEWTFAWVVGHTDSERSKSLDLSQHGYAGRDPEKAKTALVEAVKLPV
;
A
#
# COMPACT_ATOMS: atom_id res chain seq x y z
N MET A 1 14.07 5.45 0.93
CA MET A 1 13.01 5.10 1.90
C MET A 1 13.28 5.70 3.26
N ILE A 2 14.40 5.37 3.92
CA ILE A 2 14.77 5.89 5.25
C ILE A 2 14.61 7.42 5.35
N LYS A 3 15.25 8.17 4.43
CA LYS A 3 15.17 9.64 4.40
C LYS A 3 13.75 10.19 4.25
N LEU A 4 12.86 9.46 3.57
CA LEU A 4 11.47 9.89 3.36
C LEU A 4 10.58 9.57 4.57
N LEU A 5 10.79 8.42 5.20
CA LEU A 5 10.02 7.96 6.36
C LEU A 5 10.41 8.69 7.65
N ASN A 6 11.67 9.12 7.77
CA ASN A 6 12.17 9.82 8.96
C ASN A 6 12.00 11.35 8.88
N GLY A 7 11.64 11.89 7.71
CA GLY A 7 11.39 13.32 7.55
C GLY A 7 9.92 13.68 7.75
N ASP A 8 9.65 14.96 8.01
CA ASP A 8 8.29 15.50 8.10
C ASP A 8 7.73 15.87 6.72
N GLY A 9 6.85 15.02 6.20
CA GLY A 9 6.07 15.24 4.97
C GLY A 9 4.75 15.98 5.20
N GLY A 10 4.49 16.39 6.44
CA GLY A 10 3.21 16.92 6.91
C GLY A 10 2.19 15.82 7.26
N PRO A 11 1.08 16.16 7.94
CA PRO A 11 0.15 15.19 8.52
C PRO A 11 -0.36 14.14 7.54
N LEU A 12 -0.67 14.55 6.30
CA LEU A 12 -1.10 13.64 5.23
C LEU A 12 -0.05 12.56 4.94
N LEU A 13 1.18 12.97 4.60
CA LEU A 13 2.21 12.04 4.14
C LEU A 13 2.81 11.23 5.28
N ASN A 14 2.89 11.79 6.49
CA ASN A 14 3.39 11.09 7.68
C ASN A 14 2.55 9.85 8.00
N ASP A 15 1.29 9.81 7.55
CA ASP A 15 0.40 8.66 7.73
C ASP A 15 0.29 7.81 6.46
N LEU A 16 0.23 8.46 5.30
CA LEU A 16 0.06 7.78 4.01
C LEU A 16 1.29 6.93 3.65
N MET A 17 2.50 7.43 3.93
CA MET A 17 3.75 6.73 3.59
C MET A 17 3.92 5.42 4.38
N PRO A 18 3.76 5.37 5.72
CA PRO A 18 3.75 4.11 6.46
C PRO A 18 2.71 3.11 5.97
N ILE A 19 1.47 3.55 5.68
CA ILE A 19 0.44 2.64 5.16
C ILE A 19 0.90 2.04 3.82
N GLY A 20 1.40 2.84 2.89
CA GLY A 20 1.93 2.33 1.62
C GLY A 20 3.13 1.38 1.80
N ALA A 21 4.00 1.67 2.78
CA ALA A 21 5.18 0.89 3.07
C ALA A 21 4.82 -0.48 3.68
N LEU A 22 3.84 -0.53 4.58
CA LEU A 22 3.53 -1.71 5.40
C LEU A 22 2.32 -2.52 4.91
N SER A 23 1.61 -2.07 3.88
CA SER A 23 0.48 -2.83 3.29
C SER A 23 0.72 -3.27 1.85
N GLY A 24 1.68 -2.64 1.15
CA GLY A 24 1.87 -2.82 -0.28
C GLY A 24 0.70 -2.31 -1.15
N MET A 25 -0.28 -1.61 -0.58
CA MET A 25 -1.42 -1.07 -1.33
C MET A 25 -1.00 0.05 -2.30
N ARG A 26 -1.77 0.22 -3.38
CA ARG A 26 -1.59 1.34 -4.31
C ARG A 26 -2.06 2.63 -3.66
N ILE A 27 -1.45 3.76 -4.01
CA ILE A 27 -1.83 5.08 -3.46
C ILE A 27 -3.31 5.39 -3.66
N GLU A 28 -3.88 5.05 -4.82
CA GLU A 28 -5.30 5.27 -5.09
C GLU A 28 -6.19 4.42 -4.17
N GLU A 29 -5.85 3.15 -3.96
CA GLU A 29 -6.59 2.27 -3.04
C GLU A 29 -6.58 2.85 -1.62
N ILE A 30 -5.42 3.30 -1.14
CA ILE A 30 -5.29 3.90 0.20
C ILE A 30 -6.09 5.20 0.30
N CYS A 31 -6.04 6.06 -0.71
CA CYS A 31 -6.75 7.34 -0.71
C CYS A 31 -8.27 7.17 -0.83
N GLN A 32 -8.75 6.05 -1.34
CA GLN A 32 -10.18 5.71 -1.47
C GLN A 32 -10.75 5.01 -0.23
N LEU A 33 -9.91 4.50 0.67
CA LEU A 33 -10.38 3.85 1.90
C LEU A 33 -11.32 4.78 2.69
N GLN A 34 -12.47 4.22 3.06
CA GLN A 34 -13.38 4.79 4.02
C GLN A 34 -13.17 4.15 5.39
N VAL A 35 -13.76 4.74 6.43
CA VAL A 35 -13.63 4.22 7.81
C VAL A 35 -14.17 2.79 7.91
N PHE A 36 -15.25 2.47 7.20
CA PHE A 36 -15.83 1.12 7.20
C PHE A 36 -14.88 0.06 6.61
N ASP A 37 -13.96 0.47 5.73
CA ASP A 37 -12.98 -0.44 5.12
C ASP A 37 -11.86 -0.84 6.09
N CYS A 38 -11.68 -0.12 7.21
CA CYS A 38 -10.54 -0.25 8.12
C CYS A 38 -10.87 -1.03 9.41
N ARG A 39 -11.74 -2.03 9.31
CA ARG A 39 -12.29 -2.80 10.44
C ARG A 39 -11.65 -4.19 10.52
N ASP A 40 -11.88 -4.85 11.65
CA ASP A 40 -11.48 -6.25 11.87
C ASP A 40 -9.97 -6.51 11.67
N GLY A 41 -9.15 -5.48 11.92
CA GLY A 41 -7.70 -5.56 11.73
C GLY A 41 -7.27 -5.67 10.26
N ALA A 42 -8.10 -5.24 9.31
CA ALA A 42 -7.78 -5.28 7.88
C ALA A 42 -8.24 -4.02 7.13
N PHE A 43 -7.58 -3.74 6.01
CA PHE A 43 -8.04 -2.86 4.95
C PHE A 43 -8.81 -3.69 3.92
N ASN A 44 -10.11 -3.45 3.81
CA ASN A 44 -10.98 -4.13 2.86
C ASN A 44 -11.07 -3.29 1.58
N GLY A 45 -10.34 -3.69 0.53
CA GLY A 45 -10.36 -2.97 -0.74
C GLY A 45 -11.66 -3.22 -1.49
N TRP A 46 -12.57 -2.24 -1.52
CA TRP A 46 -13.81 -2.30 -2.31
C TRP A 46 -13.69 -1.67 -3.71
N ALA A 47 -12.66 -0.84 -3.93
CA ALA A 47 -12.56 0.04 -5.09
C ALA A 47 -11.68 -0.54 -6.21
N GLY A 48 -12.25 -1.39 -7.06
CA GLY A 48 -11.68 -1.61 -8.39
C GLY A 48 -12.64 -2.27 -9.37
N LYS A 49 -12.42 -1.97 -10.66
CA LYS A 49 -13.27 -2.38 -11.80
C LYS A 49 -13.20 -3.90 -12.10
N THR A 50 -12.44 -4.69 -11.34
CA THR A 50 -12.21 -6.14 -11.57
C THR A 50 -12.22 -6.92 -10.25
N ASP A 51 -12.57 -8.20 -10.26
CA ASP A 51 -12.61 -9.06 -9.06
C ASP A 51 -11.25 -9.14 -8.35
N ASN A 52 -10.13 -9.05 -9.08
CA ASN A 52 -8.78 -9.02 -8.51
C ASN A 52 -8.49 -7.79 -7.63
N ALA A 53 -9.29 -6.72 -7.74
CA ALA A 53 -9.16 -5.54 -6.88
C ALA A 53 -9.84 -5.72 -5.52
N ARG A 54 -10.78 -6.67 -5.40
CA ARG A 54 -11.45 -7.01 -4.14
C ARG A 54 -10.52 -7.90 -3.32
N ARG A 55 -9.80 -7.30 -2.39
CA ARG A 55 -8.91 -8.03 -1.49
C ARG A 55 -8.90 -7.43 -0.10
N THR A 56 -8.67 -8.29 0.88
CA THR A 56 -8.54 -7.92 2.29
C THR A 56 -7.07 -7.99 2.68
N VAL A 57 -6.50 -6.84 3.02
CA VAL A 57 -5.10 -6.67 3.41
C VAL A 57 -5.02 -6.49 4.93
N PRO A 58 -4.39 -7.39 5.70
CA PRO A 58 -4.23 -7.20 7.14
C PRO A 58 -3.52 -5.88 7.47
N ILE A 59 -3.98 -5.21 8.53
CA ILE A 59 -3.36 -4.00 9.07
C ILE A 59 -2.14 -4.42 9.88
N HIS A 60 -0.96 -3.95 9.47
CA HIS A 60 0.28 -4.12 10.24
C HIS A 60 0.14 -3.50 11.63
N SER A 61 0.69 -4.15 12.65
CA SER A 61 0.73 -3.71 14.05
C SER A 61 1.17 -2.25 14.22
N ASP A 62 2.29 -1.84 13.60
CA ASP A 62 2.78 -0.45 13.57
C ASP A 62 1.80 0.58 12.93
N LEU A 63 0.77 0.15 12.19
CA LEU A 63 -0.24 1.03 11.61
C LEU A 63 -1.47 1.22 12.51
N VAL A 64 -1.65 0.43 13.56
CA VAL A 64 -2.87 0.44 14.38
C VAL A 64 -3.16 1.83 14.95
N GLU A 65 -2.16 2.51 15.50
CA GLU A 65 -2.33 3.86 16.05
C GLU A 65 -2.59 4.92 14.96
N ILE A 66 -2.04 4.76 13.75
CA ILE A 66 -2.36 5.62 12.60
C ILE A 66 -3.82 5.47 12.22
N VAL A 67 -4.29 4.22 12.06
CA VAL A 67 -5.68 3.93 11.68
C VAL A 67 -6.63 4.44 12.76
N LYS A 68 -6.38 4.13 14.03
CA LYS A 68 -7.18 4.61 15.17
C LYS A 68 -7.32 6.13 15.20
N ARG A 69 -6.22 6.88 15.03
CA ARG A 69 -6.27 8.35 14.96
C ARG A 69 -7.05 8.83 13.74
N ARG A 70 -6.89 8.18 12.59
CA ARG A 70 -7.53 8.55 11.32
C ARG A 70 -9.02 8.20 11.26
N THR A 71 -9.51 7.28 12.09
CA THR A 71 -10.93 6.89 12.17
C THR A 71 -11.67 7.55 13.34
N ALA A 72 -10.96 8.05 14.35
CA ALA A 72 -11.56 8.69 15.52
C ALA A 72 -12.53 9.83 15.14
N GLY A 73 -13.77 9.75 15.64
CA GLY A 73 -14.81 10.76 15.46
C GLY A 73 -15.41 10.85 14.06
N LYS A 74 -15.07 9.93 13.15
CA LYS A 74 -15.58 9.89 11.78
C LYS A 74 -16.73 8.88 11.61
N LYS A 75 -17.57 9.11 10.61
CA LYS A 75 -18.60 8.17 10.16
C LYS A 75 -17.97 7.10 9.27
N ASP A 76 -18.65 5.97 9.17
CA ASP A 76 -18.27 4.85 8.32
C ASP A 76 -17.98 5.23 6.88
N THR A 77 -18.81 6.12 6.31
CA THR A 77 -18.73 6.59 4.93
C THR A 77 -17.68 7.67 4.71
N ASP A 78 -17.05 8.18 5.76
CA ASP A 78 -16.03 9.20 5.63
C ASP A 78 -14.71 8.57 5.17
N TYR A 79 -13.96 9.29 4.35
CA TYR A 79 -12.64 8.85 3.93
C TYR A 79 -11.66 8.81 5.11
N LEU A 80 -10.82 7.77 5.14
CA LEU A 80 -9.69 7.67 6.07
C LEU A 80 -8.76 8.90 5.92
N PHE A 81 -8.52 9.30 4.66
CA PHE A 81 -7.82 10.54 4.28
C PHE A 81 -8.81 11.64 3.85
N GLY A 82 -9.57 12.15 4.83
CA GLY A 82 -10.57 13.21 4.64
C GLY A 82 -9.99 14.61 4.41
N ASP A 83 -8.70 14.81 4.67
CA ASP A 83 -7.94 16.04 4.42
C ASP A 83 -7.59 16.25 2.94
N LEU A 84 -7.81 15.24 2.09
CA LEU A 84 -7.70 15.38 0.63
C LEU A 84 -8.90 16.13 0.05
N PRO A 85 -8.68 17.04 -0.93
CA PRO A 85 -9.75 17.79 -1.55
C PRO A 85 -10.79 16.85 -2.21
N PRO A 86 -12.03 17.33 -2.42
CA PRO A 86 -13.04 16.56 -3.12
C PRO A 86 -12.57 16.19 -4.53
N ILE A 87 -12.98 15.02 -5.01
CA ILE A 87 -12.64 14.55 -6.35
C ILE A 87 -13.32 15.50 -7.36
N PRO A 88 -12.56 16.15 -8.26
CA PRO A 88 -13.17 16.98 -9.30
C PRO A 88 -14.06 16.12 -10.20
N LYS A 89 -15.21 16.64 -10.66
CA LYS A 89 -16.10 15.94 -11.61
C LYS A 89 -15.38 15.46 -12.89
N SER A 90 -14.24 16.04 -13.23
CA SER A 90 -13.41 15.71 -14.39
C SER A 90 -12.37 14.61 -14.16
N ARG A 91 -12.28 14.02 -12.97
CA ARG A 91 -11.32 12.96 -12.65
C ARG A 91 -11.95 11.83 -11.86
N GLU A 92 -11.43 10.63 -12.05
CA GLU A 92 -11.80 9.44 -11.25
C GLU A 92 -10.84 9.23 -10.07
N THR A 93 -9.65 9.85 -10.06
CA THR A 93 -8.58 9.58 -9.08
C THR A 93 -8.57 10.55 -7.90
N ARG A 94 -8.61 10.01 -6.67
CA ARG A 94 -8.53 10.76 -5.42
C ARG A 94 -7.08 11.02 -4.98
N SER A 95 -6.14 10.17 -5.42
CA SER A 95 -4.73 10.23 -5.01
C SER A 95 -3.90 11.34 -5.63
N ASP A 96 -4.38 12.01 -6.69
CA ASP A 96 -3.66 13.07 -7.41
C ASP A 96 -3.03 14.15 -6.51
N PRO A 97 -3.75 14.73 -5.53
CA PRO A 97 -3.17 15.74 -4.63
C PRO A 97 -2.07 15.15 -3.75
N ALA A 98 -2.27 13.93 -3.24
CA ALA A 98 -1.29 13.22 -2.42
C ALA A 98 -0.01 12.92 -3.21
N ALA A 99 -0.13 12.42 -4.44
CA ALA A 99 1.00 12.14 -5.33
C ALA A 99 1.82 13.41 -5.64
N LYS A 100 1.13 14.55 -5.85
CA LYS A 100 1.78 15.86 -6.04
C LYS A 100 2.48 16.34 -4.77
N GLN A 101 1.85 16.21 -3.60
CA GLN A 101 2.46 16.55 -2.32
C GLN A 101 3.71 15.70 -2.06
N PHE A 102 3.63 14.39 -2.29
CA PHE A 102 4.77 13.49 -2.20
C PHE A 102 5.91 13.90 -3.15
N THR A 103 5.59 14.27 -4.39
CA THR A 103 6.60 14.74 -5.36
C THR A 103 7.31 16.00 -4.88
N ARG A 104 6.60 16.95 -4.26
CA ARG A 104 7.22 18.14 -3.66
C ARG A 104 8.08 17.78 -2.45
N TYR A 105 7.55 16.94 -1.57
CA TYR A 105 8.23 16.49 -0.36
C TYR A 105 9.53 15.74 -0.68
N ARG A 106 9.50 14.73 -1.55
CA ARG A 106 10.71 13.96 -1.91
C ARG A 106 11.81 14.85 -2.50
N ARG A 107 11.45 15.87 -3.30
CA ARG A 107 12.39 16.84 -3.87
C ARG A 107 13.00 17.71 -2.77
N LYS A 108 12.19 18.20 -1.83
CA LYS A 108 12.67 18.93 -0.64
C LYS A 108 13.66 18.09 0.17
N MET A 109 13.41 16.79 0.29
CA MET A 109 14.30 15.84 0.95
C MET A 109 15.51 15.44 0.08
N GLY A 110 15.71 16.01 -1.10
CA GLY A 110 16.82 15.63 -2.00
C GLY A 110 16.75 14.18 -2.49
N VAL A 111 15.55 13.60 -2.53
CA VAL A 111 15.29 12.24 -3.06
C VAL A 111 14.65 12.37 -4.44
N ASP A 112 15.50 12.51 -5.45
CA ASP A 112 15.10 12.66 -6.85
C ASP A 112 16.10 11.95 -7.77
N GLU A 113 15.95 10.64 -7.89
CA GLU A 113 16.86 9.79 -8.66
C GLU A 113 16.47 9.80 -10.14
N ARG A 114 17.29 10.45 -10.98
CA ARG A 114 17.05 10.60 -12.43
C ARG A 114 18.27 10.15 -13.23
N PRO A 115 18.54 8.83 -13.32
CA PRO A 115 19.65 8.35 -14.13
C PRO A 115 19.38 8.65 -15.60
N ASN A 116 20.43 8.99 -16.35
CA ASN A 116 20.39 9.33 -17.78
C ASN A 116 19.43 10.50 -18.09
N GLU A 117 19.37 11.49 -17.19
CA GLU A 117 18.58 12.73 -17.36
C GLU A 117 17.08 12.51 -17.64
N LYS A 118 16.54 11.36 -17.21
CA LYS A 118 15.13 11.04 -17.38
C LYS A 118 14.24 12.13 -16.79
N ALA A 119 13.18 12.48 -17.53
CA ALA A 119 12.18 13.46 -17.07
C ALA A 119 11.46 13.02 -15.79
N LYS A 120 11.29 11.71 -15.58
CA LYS A 120 10.66 11.12 -14.39
C LYS A 120 11.71 10.53 -13.46
N SER A 121 11.55 10.79 -12.16
CA SER A 121 12.30 10.15 -11.09
C SER A 121 11.99 8.66 -11.03
N ASN A 122 13.00 7.84 -10.74
CA ASN A 122 12.81 6.43 -10.37
C ASN A 122 12.09 6.28 -9.02
N VAL A 123 12.12 7.32 -8.19
CA VAL A 123 11.42 7.41 -6.92
C VAL A 123 10.10 8.17 -7.08
N ASP A 124 9.01 7.41 -6.96
CA ASP A 124 7.62 7.86 -6.88
C ASP A 124 6.93 7.20 -5.67
N PHE A 125 5.63 7.45 -5.46
CA PHE A 125 4.92 6.84 -4.33
C PHE A 125 4.84 5.32 -4.47
N HIS A 126 4.83 4.79 -5.70
CA HIS A 126 4.85 3.35 -5.96
C HIS A 126 6.15 2.67 -5.46
N SER A 127 7.20 3.45 -5.15
CA SER A 127 8.40 2.94 -4.46
C SER A 127 8.09 2.30 -3.10
N PHE A 128 7.05 2.74 -2.38
CA PHE A 128 6.64 2.11 -1.11
C PHE A 128 6.16 0.67 -1.33
N ARG A 129 5.33 0.45 -2.35
CA ARG A 129 4.87 -0.88 -2.73
C ARG A 129 6.02 -1.79 -3.20
N ARG A 130 6.92 -1.26 -4.04
CA ARG A 130 8.13 -2.00 -4.46
C ARG A 130 9.02 -2.37 -3.26
N TRP A 131 9.12 -1.47 -2.28
CA TRP A 131 9.84 -1.73 -1.03
C TRP A 131 9.17 -2.82 -0.20
N PHE A 132 7.85 -2.78 -0.02
CA PHE A 132 7.07 -3.81 0.68
C PHE A 132 7.33 -5.19 0.08
N ILE A 133 7.14 -5.33 -1.24
CA ILE A 133 7.34 -6.60 -1.96
C ILE A 133 8.77 -7.11 -1.76
N ARG A 134 9.77 -6.23 -1.92
CA ARG A 134 11.17 -6.60 -1.73
C ARG A 134 11.43 -7.09 -0.30
N LYS A 135 10.95 -6.39 0.71
CA LYS A 135 11.19 -6.75 2.11
C LYS A 135 10.47 -8.03 2.53
N ALA A 136 9.23 -8.20 2.12
CA ALA A 136 8.52 -9.46 2.34
C ALA A 136 9.23 -10.62 1.62
N ARG A 137 9.75 -10.42 0.39
CA ARG A 137 10.53 -11.44 -0.33
C ARG A 137 11.82 -11.77 0.40
N ASP A 138 12.56 -10.77 0.86
CA ASP A 138 13.80 -10.97 1.62
C ASP A 138 13.51 -11.81 2.88
N ALA A 139 12.41 -11.54 3.59
CA ALA A 139 11.97 -12.31 4.75
C ALA A 139 11.56 -13.75 4.39
N MET A 140 10.84 -13.94 3.28
CA MET A 140 10.48 -15.27 2.78
C MET A 140 11.72 -16.12 2.48
N LEU A 141 12.73 -15.53 1.83
CA LEU A 141 13.99 -16.20 1.48
C LEU A 141 14.87 -16.51 2.71
N ALA A 142 14.75 -15.73 3.78
CA ALA A 142 15.41 -16.02 5.05
C ALA A 142 14.81 -17.26 5.77
N GLY A 143 13.64 -17.73 5.32
CA GLY A 143 12.97 -18.93 5.85
C GLY A 143 12.13 -18.64 7.11
N GLY A 144 11.19 -19.55 7.42
CA GLY A 144 10.37 -19.47 8.64
C GLY A 144 9.31 -18.37 8.66
N ALA A 145 9.09 -17.66 7.54
CA ALA A 145 8.23 -16.49 7.49
C ALA A 145 6.73 -16.79 7.55
N GLY A 146 6.32 -18.06 7.37
CA GLY A 146 4.91 -18.47 7.47
C GLY A 146 4.04 -18.08 6.27
N PHE A 147 4.65 -17.70 5.15
CA PHE A 147 3.99 -17.39 3.88
C PHE A 147 4.85 -17.80 2.68
N ASP A 148 4.24 -17.81 1.50
CA ASP A 148 4.84 -18.22 0.24
C ASP A 148 4.62 -17.17 -0.87
N GLU A 149 5.08 -17.47 -2.09
CA GLU A 149 4.93 -16.59 -3.26
C GLU A 149 3.45 -16.33 -3.60
N TRP A 150 2.56 -17.30 -3.38
CA TRP A 150 1.11 -17.15 -3.60
C TRP A 150 0.48 -16.14 -2.64
N THR A 151 0.99 -16.05 -1.42
CA THR A 151 0.51 -15.10 -0.41
C THR A 151 0.69 -13.65 -0.87
N PHE A 152 1.69 -13.34 -1.70
CA PHE A 152 1.84 -12.00 -2.30
C PHE A 152 0.67 -11.64 -3.21
N ALA A 153 0.12 -12.60 -3.95
CA ALA A 153 -1.03 -12.36 -4.82
C ALA A 153 -2.26 -11.92 -4.02
N TRP A 154 -2.50 -12.55 -2.88
CA TRP A 154 -3.61 -12.22 -1.98
C TRP A 154 -3.48 -10.84 -1.34
N VAL A 155 -2.26 -10.42 -0.96
CA VAL A 155 -2.04 -9.15 -0.26
C VAL A 155 -1.89 -7.97 -1.23
N VAL A 156 -1.05 -8.13 -2.24
CA VAL A 156 -0.60 -7.02 -3.08
C VAL A 156 -1.47 -6.89 -4.34
N GLY A 157 -2.04 -8.01 -4.82
CA GLY A 157 -2.79 -8.09 -6.08
C GLY A 157 -1.88 -7.87 -7.30
N HIS A 158 -2.05 -8.68 -8.35
CA HIS A 158 -1.20 -8.63 -9.54
C HIS A 158 -1.91 -7.97 -10.73
N THR A 159 -1.13 -7.29 -11.57
CA THR A 159 -1.50 -6.96 -12.95
C THR A 159 -0.53 -7.67 -13.89
N ASP A 160 -0.98 -8.04 -15.09
CA ASP A 160 -0.26 -8.90 -16.06
C ASP A 160 1.19 -8.50 -16.38
N SER A 161 1.55 -7.23 -16.17
CA SER A 161 2.88 -6.69 -16.43
C SER A 161 3.96 -7.01 -15.38
N GLU A 162 3.60 -7.58 -14.22
CA GLU A 162 4.54 -7.90 -13.12
C GLU A 162 4.88 -9.42 -13.02
N ARG A 163 4.52 -10.20 -14.05
CA ARG A 163 4.55 -11.67 -14.06
C ARG A 163 5.94 -12.33 -14.00
N SER A 164 6.05 -13.37 -13.17
CA SER A 164 6.62 -14.64 -13.62
C SER A 164 5.51 -15.46 -14.29
N LYS A 165 5.77 -16.02 -15.48
CA LYS A 165 4.80 -16.87 -16.21
C LYS A 165 4.36 -18.12 -15.43
N SER A 166 5.08 -18.49 -14.36
CA SER A 166 4.75 -19.64 -13.51
C SER A 166 3.49 -19.46 -12.64
N LEU A 167 3.06 -18.22 -12.39
CA LEU A 167 1.93 -17.91 -11.50
C LEU A 167 0.62 -17.60 -12.26
N ASP A 168 0.65 -17.72 -13.60
CA ASP A 168 -0.40 -17.26 -14.51
C ASP A 168 -1.66 -18.17 -14.54
N LEU A 169 -1.56 -19.39 -14.00
CA LEU A 169 -2.47 -20.48 -14.36
C LEU A 169 -3.40 -21.00 -13.26
N SER A 170 -3.44 -20.45 -12.04
CA SER A 170 -4.17 -21.16 -10.96
C SER A 170 -5.05 -20.35 -9.99
N GLN A 171 -5.09 -19.02 -10.00
CA GLN A 171 -6.02 -18.31 -9.11
C GLN A 171 -7.50 -18.52 -9.47
N HIS A 172 -7.81 -18.81 -10.75
CA HIS A 172 -9.19 -19.12 -11.16
C HIS A 172 -9.65 -20.55 -10.81
N GLY A 173 -8.73 -21.44 -10.39
CA GLY A 173 -9.02 -22.87 -10.20
C GLY A 173 -8.73 -23.43 -8.81
N TYR A 174 -7.88 -22.77 -8.01
CA TYR A 174 -7.54 -23.18 -6.64
C TYR A 174 -7.82 -22.05 -5.67
N ALA A 175 -9.10 -21.69 -5.52
CA ALA A 175 -9.55 -20.92 -4.37
C ALA A 175 -9.56 -21.83 -3.12
N GLY A 176 -8.37 -22.19 -2.63
CA GLY A 176 -8.22 -22.62 -1.25
C GLY A 176 -8.70 -21.50 -0.32
N ARG A 177 -9.07 -21.84 0.92
CA ARG A 177 -9.49 -20.86 1.94
C ARG A 177 -8.47 -19.72 2.03
N ASP A 178 -8.95 -18.47 1.98
CA ASP A 178 -8.12 -17.27 2.13
C ASP A 178 -7.17 -17.43 3.33
N PRO A 179 -5.84 -17.46 3.13
CA PRO A 179 -4.91 -17.84 4.17
C PRO A 179 -4.58 -16.65 5.08
N GLU A 180 -5.57 -16.21 5.88
CA GLU A 180 -5.46 -15.05 6.78
C GLU A 180 -4.16 -15.03 7.58
N LYS A 181 -3.78 -16.15 8.19
CA LYS A 181 -2.53 -16.26 8.97
C LYS A 181 -1.29 -15.97 8.12
N ALA A 182 -1.24 -16.47 6.88
CA ALA A 182 -0.11 -16.23 5.98
C ALA A 182 -0.09 -14.77 5.53
N LYS A 183 -1.24 -14.16 5.23
CA LYS A 183 -1.33 -12.73 4.87
C LYS A 183 -0.84 -11.84 6.02
N THR A 184 -1.25 -12.13 7.25
CA THR A 184 -0.78 -11.40 8.43
C THR A 184 0.72 -11.58 8.61
N ALA A 185 1.23 -12.80 8.49
CA ALA A 185 2.66 -13.07 8.59
C ALA A 185 3.47 -12.32 7.50
N LEU A 186 2.94 -12.25 6.27
CA LEU A 186 3.55 -11.50 5.16
C LEU A 186 3.65 -10.01 5.47
N VAL A 187 2.54 -9.40 5.90
CA VAL A 187 2.50 -7.99 6.27
C VAL A 187 3.48 -7.72 7.42
N GLU A 188 3.39 -8.49 8.51
CA GLU A 188 4.23 -8.33 9.72
C GLU A 188 5.72 -8.58 9.50
N ALA A 189 6.10 -9.32 8.46
CA ALA A 189 7.51 -9.53 8.12
C ALA A 189 8.20 -8.25 7.61
N VAL A 190 7.44 -7.24 7.19
CA VAL A 190 7.98 -5.98 6.71
C VAL A 190 8.10 -4.98 7.86
N LYS A 191 9.33 -4.56 8.17
CA LYS A 191 9.59 -3.55 9.21
C LYS A 191 10.11 -2.25 8.62
N LEU A 192 9.57 -1.12 9.10
CA LEU A 192 10.08 0.19 8.71
C LEU A 192 11.55 0.33 9.14
N PRO A 193 12.37 1.04 8.35
CA PRO A 193 13.72 1.35 8.78
C PRO A 193 13.69 2.21 10.04
N VAL A 194 14.49 1.82 11.03
CA VAL A 194 14.78 2.62 12.24
C VAL A 194 15.82 3.69 11.91
#